data_AF-A0AAW1WST7-F1
#
_entry.id   AF-A0AAW1WST7-F1
#
_cell.length_a   1.000
_cell.length_b   1.000
_cell.length_c   1.000
_cell.angle_alpha   90.00
_cell.angle_beta   90.00
_cell.angle_gamma   90.00
#
_symmetry.space_group_name_H-M   'P 1'
#
loop_
_entity.id
_entity.type
_entity.pdbx_description
1 polymer ?
#
loop_
_entity_poly.entity_id
_entity_poly.type
_entity_poly.pdbx_seq_one_letter_code
_entity_poly.pdbx_strand_id
1 'polypeptide(L)'
;MVKVKRRQIEEVVVHSENKLGVQSWPLSEGNCDLPVSEPNPLSWRASSPIRRSSRCWTEKEDKLLVELVRKFNGSKQIAAGIPGRSDVQCLHRWQKVLNPEIIKGYWTKEEDDCIIKLVEKYGARRWSVIVKFLPGRIGKQCRERWYNHLSPAINKDAWTEEEE
;
A
#
# COMPACT_ATOMS: atom_id res chain seq x y z
N MET A 1 27.72 -11.47 4.85
CA MET A 1 26.59 -10.54 5.09
C MET A 1 26.55 -9.56 3.94
N VAL A 2 25.67 -9.77 2.96
CA VAL A 2 25.57 -8.86 1.80
C VAL A 2 24.62 -7.72 2.17
N LYS A 3 25.16 -6.51 2.35
CA LYS A 3 24.39 -5.29 2.60
C LYS A 3 23.75 -4.85 1.27
N VAL A 4 22.50 -5.22 1.07
CA VAL A 4 21.67 -4.74 -0.04
C VAL A 4 21.39 -3.25 0.17
N LYS A 5 21.70 -2.43 -0.85
CA LYS A 5 21.43 -1.00 -0.91
C LYS A 5 19.92 -0.76 -0.82
N ARG A 6 19.44 -0.35 0.34
CA ARG A 6 18.06 0.13 0.53
C ARG A 6 17.96 1.55 -0.05
N ARG A 7 17.99 1.69 -1.38
CA ARG A 7 17.65 2.96 -2.04
C ARG A 7 16.35 2.82 -2.84
N GLN A 8 15.38 3.61 -2.40
CA GLN A 8 14.11 4.05 -2.99
C GLN A 8 13.59 3.31 -4.24
N ILE A 9 12.43 2.65 -4.09
CA ILE A 9 11.48 2.45 -5.19
C ILE A 9 10.10 2.90 -4.70
N GLU A 10 9.99 4.20 -4.43
CA GLU A 10 8.71 4.93 -4.32
C GLU A 10 8.71 6.06 -5.36
N GLU A 11 8.83 5.77 -6.67
CA GLU A 11 8.62 6.83 -7.67
C GLU A 11 8.25 6.37 -9.10
N VAL A 12 7.60 5.22 -9.30
CA VAL A 12 7.05 4.86 -10.63
C VAL A 12 5.61 4.35 -10.53
N VAL A 13 4.72 5.19 -9.99
CA VAL A 13 3.25 5.07 -10.19
C VAL A 13 2.64 6.46 -10.36
N VAL A 14 3.07 7.27 -11.33
CA VAL A 14 2.27 8.41 -11.83
C VAL A 14 2.63 8.74 -13.28
N HIS A 15 2.39 7.85 -14.24
CA HIS A 15 2.40 8.27 -15.67
C HIS A 15 1.40 7.44 -16.47
N SER A 16 0.11 7.68 -16.28
CA SER A 16 -0.91 7.43 -17.32
C SER A 16 -2.25 8.03 -16.92
N GLU A 17 -2.41 9.35 -17.04
CA GLU A 17 -3.73 9.94 -17.27
C GLU A 17 -3.67 10.93 -18.43
N ASN A 18 -4.67 10.81 -19.29
CA ASN A 18 -4.73 11.30 -20.65
C ASN A 18 -4.91 12.82 -20.74
N LYS A 19 -4.31 13.37 -21.81
CA LYS A 19 -4.64 14.65 -22.42
C LYS A 19 -6.13 14.73 -22.76
N LEU A 20 -6.81 15.82 -22.38
CA LEU A 20 -7.75 16.52 -23.27
C LEU A 20 -7.73 18.04 -23.02
N GLY A 21 -7.27 18.77 -24.03
CA GLY A 21 -7.73 20.08 -24.51
C GLY A 21 -8.07 21.21 -23.52
N VAL A 22 -7.11 22.11 -23.30
CA VAL A 22 -7.41 23.51 -22.94
C VAL A 22 -7.76 24.28 -24.22
N GLN A 23 -9.02 24.66 -24.35
CA GLN A 23 -9.47 25.66 -25.33
C GLN A 23 -9.53 27.04 -24.65
N SER A 24 -8.99 28.01 -25.37
CA SER A 24 -8.87 29.44 -25.06
C SER A 24 -10.23 30.12 -24.81
N TRP A 25 -10.30 30.97 -23.79
CA TRP A 25 -11.29 32.05 -23.71
C TRP A 25 -10.59 33.41 -23.55
N PRO A 26 -11.07 34.47 -24.25
CA PRO A 26 -10.33 35.71 -24.42
C PRO A 26 -10.51 36.67 -23.23
N LEU A 27 -9.45 37.43 -22.95
CA LEU A 27 -9.48 38.63 -22.10
C LEU A 27 -10.46 39.66 -22.69
N SER A 28 -11.34 40.20 -21.85
CA SER A 28 -11.98 41.49 -22.08
C SER A 28 -11.86 42.34 -20.81
N GLU A 29 -11.40 43.56 -21.03
CA GLU A 29 -11.02 44.59 -20.06
C GLU A 29 -12.22 45.09 -19.24
N GLY A 30 -11.95 45.46 -17.99
CA GLY A 30 -12.94 46.09 -17.11
C GLY A 30 -12.30 46.51 -15.79
N ASN A 31 -11.81 47.76 -15.75
CA ASN A 31 -11.32 48.46 -14.57
C ASN A 31 -12.32 48.40 -13.40
N CYS A 32 -11.83 48.05 -12.21
CA CYS A 32 -12.36 48.57 -10.95
C CYS A 32 -11.22 48.69 -9.93
N ASP A 33 -10.68 49.90 -9.83
CA ASP A 33 -9.83 50.36 -8.73
C ASP A 33 -10.53 50.16 -7.39
N LEU A 34 -9.97 49.32 -6.49
CA LEU A 34 -10.17 49.44 -5.04
C LEU A 34 -8.93 48.92 -4.29
N PRO A 35 -8.60 49.54 -3.14
CA PRO A 35 -7.24 49.66 -2.61
C PRO A 35 -6.70 48.38 -1.96
N VAL A 36 -5.41 48.13 -2.19
CA VAL A 36 -4.62 47.07 -1.57
C VAL A 36 -4.60 47.25 -0.06
N SER A 37 -5.47 46.50 0.62
CA SER A 37 -5.31 46.15 2.03
C SER A 37 -4.79 44.73 2.04
N GLU A 38 -3.50 44.55 2.34
CA GLU A 38 -2.85 43.25 2.38
C GLU A 38 -3.66 42.25 3.24
N PRO A 39 -4.11 41.10 2.70
CA PRO A 39 -4.65 40.06 3.55
C PRO A 39 -3.51 39.44 4.36
N ASN A 40 -3.55 39.67 5.66
CA ASN A 40 -2.75 38.98 6.68
C ASN A 40 -2.67 37.47 6.34
N PRO A 41 -1.47 36.88 6.15
CA PRO A 41 -1.30 35.53 5.61
C PRO A 41 -1.70 34.39 6.57
N LEU A 42 -2.55 34.66 7.57
CA LEU A 42 -2.87 33.73 8.66
C LEU A 42 -4.33 33.28 8.73
N SER A 43 -5.04 33.07 7.61
CA SER A 43 -6.42 32.53 7.69
C SER A 43 -6.80 31.37 6.76
N TRP A 44 -5.88 30.77 5.98
CA TRP A 44 -6.25 29.66 5.08
C TRP A 44 -5.83 28.24 5.51
N ARG A 45 -5.41 28.00 6.76
CA ARG A 45 -5.40 26.61 7.27
C ARG A 45 -6.64 26.36 8.11
N ALA A 46 -7.76 26.18 7.42
CA ALA A 46 -8.83 25.34 7.92
C ALA A 46 -8.18 24.07 8.47
N SER A 47 -8.35 23.84 9.77
CA SER A 47 -7.86 22.64 10.43
C SER A 47 -8.41 21.44 9.66
N SER A 48 -7.56 20.81 8.84
CA SER A 48 -7.87 19.49 8.31
C SER A 48 -8.25 18.66 9.53
N PRO A 49 -9.43 17.99 9.55
CA PRO A 49 -9.81 17.19 10.69
C PRO A 49 -8.63 16.26 10.94
N ILE A 50 -8.05 16.34 12.15
CA ILE A 50 -6.94 15.50 12.59
C ILE A 50 -7.29 14.12 12.08
N ARG A 51 -6.56 13.63 11.06
CA ARG A 51 -6.77 12.27 10.56
C ARG A 51 -6.66 11.42 11.80
N ARG A 52 -7.78 10.89 12.31
CA ARG A 52 -7.79 10.14 13.57
C ARG A 52 -6.70 9.11 13.38
N SER A 53 -5.62 9.27 14.14
CA SER A 53 -4.48 8.37 14.12
C SER A 53 -5.06 6.98 14.11
N SER A 54 -4.91 6.28 12.98
CA SER A 54 -5.54 4.98 12.78
C SER A 54 -4.98 4.09 13.87
N ARG A 55 -5.78 3.82 14.91
CA ARG A 55 -5.34 3.06 16.08
C ARG A 55 -4.65 1.79 15.59
N CYS A 56 -3.36 1.64 15.91
CA CYS A 56 -2.62 0.44 15.61
C CYS A 56 -3.26 -0.75 16.33
N TRP A 57 -3.21 -1.93 15.72
CA TRP A 57 -3.65 -3.16 16.39
C TRP A 57 -2.65 -3.51 17.50
N THR A 58 -3.16 -3.73 18.70
CA THR A 58 -2.37 -4.18 19.84
C THR A 58 -2.35 -5.71 19.91
N GLU A 59 -1.34 -6.26 20.59
CA GLU A 59 -1.23 -7.72 20.78
C GLU A 59 -2.44 -8.30 21.54
N LYS A 60 -3.01 -7.54 22.48
CA LYS A 60 -4.23 -7.94 23.21
C LYS A 60 -5.43 -8.06 22.27
N GLU A 61 -5.61 -7.09 21.37
CA GLU A 61 -6.66 -7.14 20.35
C GLU A 61 -6.45 -8.30 19.37
N ASP A 62 -5.20 -8.55 18.95
CA ASP A 62 -4.89 -9.67 18.07
C ASP A 62 -5.17 -11.02 18.75
N LYS A 63 -4.82 -11.18 20.03
CA LYS A 63 -5.15 -12.38 20.83
C LYS A 63 -6.67 -12.60 20.92
N LEU A 64 -7.42 -11.55 21.25
CA LEU A 64 -8.89 -11.60 21.26
C LEU A 64 -9.45 -11.94 19.88
N LEU A 65 -8.91 -11.36 18.81
CA LEU A 65 -9.34 -11.66 17.44
C LEU A 65 -9.12 -13.13 17.09
N VAL A 66 -7.97 -13.71 17.45
CA VAL A 66 -7.69 -15.15 17.23
C VAL A 66 -8.65 -16.02 18.02
N GLU A 67 -8.91 -15.71 19.28
CA GLU A 67 -9.85 -16.46 20.12
C GLU A 67 -11.29 -16.39 19.57
N LEU A 68 -11.75 -15.20 19.22
CA LEU A 68 -13.10 -14.97 18.71
C LEU A 68 -13.32 -15.62 17.35
N VAL A 69 -12.33 -15.63 16.45
CA VAL A 69 -12.43 -16.32 15.15
C VAL A 69 -12.52 -17.84 15.32
N ARG A 70 -11.91 -18.41 16.37
CA ARG A 70 -12.08 -19.84 16.70
C ARG A 70 -13.48 -20.15 17.21
N LYS A 71 -14.11 -19.20 17.90
CA LYS A 71 -15.41 -19.37 18.55
C LYS A 71 -16.60 -19.00 17.64
N PHE A 72 -16.40 -18.07 16.72
CA PHE A 72 -17.45 -17.52 15.85
C PHE A 72 -16.99 -17.49 14.39
N ASN A 73 -17.87 -17.88 13.47
CA ASN A 73 -17.59 -17.84 12.03
C ASN A 73 -17.93 -16.47 11.39
N GLY A 74 -18.54 -15.54 12.15
CA GLY A 74 -19.04 -14.26 11.64
C GLY A 74 -18.26 -13.03 12.15
N SER A 75 -17.80 -12.16 11.24
CA SER A 75 -17.07 -10.92 11.57
C SER A 75 -17.86 -9.96 12.47
N LYS A 76 -19.19 -9.94 12.37
CA LYS A 76 -20.07 -9.11 13.21
C LYS A 76 -20.01 -9.51 14.69
N GLN A 77 -20.03 -10.80 14.97
CA GLN A 77 -19.94 -11.33 16.34
C GLN A 77 -18.53 -11.10 16.91
N ILE A 78 -17.51 -11.25 16.06
CA ILE A 78 -16.11 -10.97 16.42
C ILE A 78 -15.92 -9.50 16.78
N ALA A 79 -16.45 -8.56 15.99
CA ALA A 79 -16.33 -7.14 16.28
C ALA A 79 -17.05 -6.71 17.55
N ALA A 80 -18.17 -7.36 17.91
CA ALA A 80 -18.84 -7.11 19.19
C ALA A 80 -17.93 -7.41 20.40
N GLY A 81 -16.97 -8.33 20.25
CA GLY A 81 -15.98 -8.66 21.28
C GLY A 81 -14.73 -7.78 21.31
N ILE A 82 -14.53 -6.88 20.32
CA ILE A 82 -13.35 -6.01 20.23
C ILE A 82 -13.79 -4.54 20.22
N PRO A 83 -13.78 -3.85 21.36
CA PRO A 83 -14.32 -2.50 21.46
C PRO A 83 -13.54 -1.52 20.57
N GLY A 84 -14.28 -0.72 19.80
CA GLY A 84 -13.70 0.29 18.92
C GLY A 84 -13.12 -0.25 17.60
N ARG A 85 -13.36 -1.53 17.27
CA ARG A 85 -13.06 -2.10 15.95
C ARG A 85 -14.34 -2.45 15.21
N SER A 86 -14.38 -2.19 13.91
CA SER A 86 -15.47 -2.65 13.05
C SER A 86 -15.25 -4.10 12.60
N ASP A 87 -16.34 -4.76 12.20
CA ASP A 87 -16.34 -6.09 11.61
C ASP A 87 -15.44 -6.19 10.37
N VAL A 88 -15.46 -5.16 9.52
CA VAL A 88 -14.58 -5.08 8.35
C VAL A 88 -13.11 -4.94 8.77
N GLN A 89 -12.80 -4.19 9.83
CA GLN A 89 -11.44 -4.08 10.34
C GLN A 89 -10.94 -5.42 10.89
N CYS A 90 -11.75 -6.13 11.66
CA CYS A 90 -11.44 -7.46 12.18
C CYS A 90 -11.22 -8.46 11.05
N LEU A 91 -12.11 -8.46 10.05
CA LEU A 91 -11.98 -9.32 8.87
C LEU A 91 -10.69 -9.06 8.10
N HIS A 92 -10.38 -7.79 7.82
CA HIS A 92 -9.15 -7.41 7.14
C HIS A 92 -7.91 -7.79 7.93
N ARG A 93 -7.92 -7.58 9.26
CA ARG A 93 -6.81 -7.95 10.14
C ARG A 93 -6.59 -9.46 10.12
N TRP A 94 -7.65 -10.25 10.22
CA TRP A 94 -7.59 -11.70 10.13
C TRP A 94 -7.02 -12.17 8.78
N GLN A 95 -7.68 -11.80 7.68
CA GLN A 95 -7.34 -12.26 6.33
C GLN A 95 -5.94 -11.84 5.85
N LYS A 96 -5.38 -10.75 6.38
CA LYS A 96 -4.10 -10.19 5.89
C LYS A 96 -2.93 -10.37 6.86
N VAL A 97 -3.17 -10.74 8.12
CA VAL A 97 -2.10 -10.73 9.14
C VAL A 97 -2.15 -11.94 10.08
N LEU A 98 -3.31 -12.29 10.62
CA LEU A 98 -3.43 -13.28 11.70
C LEU A 98 -3.84 -14.69 11.22
N ASN A 99 -4.42 -14.83 10.02
CA ASN A 99 -4.79 -16.14 9.50
C ASN A 99 -3.54 -17.06 9.47
N PRO A 100 -3.54 -18.21 10.17
CA PRO A 100 -2.41 -19.14 10.19
C PRO A 100 -2.08 -19.74 8.83
N GLU A 101 -3.00 -19.72 7.88
CA GLU A 101 -2.76 -20.14 6.50
C GLU A 101 -1.78 -19.21 5.77
N ILE A 102 -1.52 -18.00 6.30
CA ILE A 102 -0.57 -17.05 5.71
C ILE A 102 0.86 -17.48 6.04
N ILE A 103 1.62 -17.81 4.99
CA ILE A 103 3.02 -18.21 5.09
C ILE A 103 3.90 -16.96 5.24
N LYS A 104 4.54 -16.83 6.41
CA LYS A 104 5.46 -15.74 6.77
C LYS A 104 6.94 -16.08 6.56
N GLY A 105 7.24 -17.31 6.14
CA GLY A 105 8.60 -17.85 6.01
C GLY A 105 9.23 -17.67 4.63
N TYR A 106 10.35 -18.38 4.44
CA TYR A 106 11.17 -18.39 3.23
C TYR A 106 10.37 -18.68 1.96
N TRP A 107 10.84 -18.13 0.84
CA TRP A 107 10.32 -18.42 -0.49
C TRP A 107 10.97 -19.66 -1.06
N THR A 108 10.16 -20.56 -1.58
CA THR A 108 10.62 -21.72 -2.34
C THR A 108 10.88 -21.34 -3.79
N LYS A 109 11.72 -22.12 -4.48
CA LYS A 109 12.04 -21.86 -5.88
C LYS A 109 10.80 -22.01 -6.76
N GLU A 110 9.94 -22.96 -6.43
CA GLU A 110 8.68 -23.23 -7.11
C GLU A 110 7.73 -22.03 -7.04
N GLU A 111 7.65 -21.37 -5.87
CA GLU A 111 6.88 -20.14 -5.70
C GLU A 111 7.46 -18.98 -6.52
N ASP A 112 8.79 -18.81 -6.50
CA ASP A 112 9.46 -17.77 -7.27
C ASP A 112 9.26 -17.96 -8.79
N ASP A 113 9.45 -19.19 -9.29
CA ASP A 113 9.23 -19.55 -10.69
C ASP A 113 7.77 -19.30 -11.10
N CYS A 114 6.83 -19.56 -10.20
CA CYS A 114 5.41 -19.26 -10.42
C CYS A 114 5.17 -17.74 -10.52
N ILE A 115 5.75 -16.94 -9.62
CA ILE A 115 5.65 -15.47 -9.70
C ILE A 115 6.21 -14.96 -11.03
N ILE A 116 7.39 -15.44 -11.45
CA ILE A 116 8.03 -14.99 -12.70
C ILE A 116 7.11 -15.26 -13.89
N LYS A 117 6.64 -16.51 -14.04
CA LYS A 117 5.74 -16.90 -15.14
C LYS A 117 4.44 -16.10 -15.15
N LEU A 118 3.87 -15.85 -13.97
CA LEU A 118 2.60 -15.12 -13.86
C LEU A 118 2.79 -13.62 -14.11
N VAL A 119 3.91 -13.03 -13.71
CA VAL A 119 4.23 -11.63 -14.00
C VAL A 119 4.53 -11.43 -15.48
N GLU A 120 5.21 -12.38 -16.13
CA GLU A 120 5.41 -12.37 -17.58
C GLU A 120 4.06 -12.44 -18.32
N LYS A 121 3.15 -13.32 -17.88
CA LYS A 121 1.83 -13.51 -18.49
C LYS A 121 0.86 -12.36 -18.25
N TYR A 122 0.78 -11.84 -17.03
CA TYR A 122 -0.26 -10.88 -16.61
C TYR A 122 0.26 -9.46 -16.37
N GLY A 123 1.57 -9.27 -16.32
CA GLY A 123 2.24 -8.02 -15.96
C GLY A 123 2.34 -7.80 -14.44
N ALA A 124 3.34 -7.01 -14.02
CA ALA A 124 3.65 -6.66 -12.62
C ALA A 124 2.66 -5.66 -11.97
N ARG A 125 1.37 -5.72 -12.35
CA ARG A 125 0.30 -4.83 -11.85
C ARG A 125 -0.84 -5.60 -11.18
N ARG A 126 -1.07 -6.86 -11.57
CA ARG A 126 -2.25 -7.64 -11.19
C ARG A 126 -1.96 -8.67 -10.08
N TRP A 127 -1.40 -8.21 -8.96
CA TRP A 127 -1.02 -9.07 -7.83
C TRP A 127 -2.20 -9.85 -7.22
N SER A 128 -3.41 -9.29 -7.24
CA SER A 128 -4.63 -9.98 -6.79
C SER A 128 -5.03 -11.17 -7.66
N VAL A 129 -4.53 -11.25 -8.90
CA VAL A 129 -4.71 -12.42 -9.77
C VAL A 129 -3.61 -13.43 -9.49
N ILE A 130 -2.36 -12.98 -9.37
CA ILE A 130 -1.19 -13.81 -9.12
C ILE A 130 -1.34 -14.60 -7.81
N VAL A 131 -1.83 -13.95 -6.75
CA VAL A 131 -2.02 -14.58 -5.43
C VAL A 131 -3.01 -15.76 -5.46
N LYS A 132 -3.92 -15.83 -6.44
CA LYS A 132 -4.85 -16.96 -6.58
C LYS A 132 -4.14 -18.28 -6.93
N PHE A 133 -2.93 -18.19 -7.47
CA PHE A 133 -2.10 -19.33 -7.84
C PHE A 133 -1.06 -19.69 -6.77
N LEU A 134 -0.96 -18.89 -5.69
CA LEU A 134 0.01 -19.05 -4.61
C LEU A 134 -0.74 -19.18 -3.28
N PRO A 135 -1.19 -20.39 -2.92
CA PRO A 135 -1.93 -20.59 -1.67
C PRO A 135 -1.06 -20.19 -0.48
N GLY A 136 -1.67 -19.49 0.49
CA GLY A 136 -0.97 -19.02 1.70
C GLY A 136 -0.04 -17.82 1.51
N ARG A 137 0.18 -17.32 0.28
CA ARG A 137 0.86 -16.04 0.05
C ARG A 137 -0.15 -14.92 -0.15
N ILE A 138 0.27 -13.69 0.12
CA ILE A 138 -0.53 -12.48 -0.08
C ILE A 138 0.08 -11.67 -1.23
N GLY A 139 -0.77 -10.96 -1.99
CA GLY A 139 -0.34 -10.13 -3.12
C GLY A 139 0.74 -9.10 -2.75
N LYS A 140 0.71 -8.55 -1.52
CA LYS A 140 1.77 -7.67 -1.01
C LYS A 140 3.13 -8.39 -0.97
N GLN A 141 3.17 -9.61 -0.44
CA GLN A 141 4.40 -10.42 -0.36
C GLN A 141 4.92 -10.74 -1.76
N CYS A 142 4.04 -11.11 -2.69
CA CYS A 142 4.41 -11.41 -4.08
C CYS A 142 5.01 -10.18 -4.79
N ARG A 143 4.38 -9.02 -4.62
CA ARG A 143 4.88 -7.74 -5.15
C ARG A 143 6.27 -7.43 -4.61
N GLU A 144 6.43 -7.51 -3.29
CA GLU A 144 7.69 -7.23 -2.62
C GLU A 144 8.79 -8.19 -3.07
N ARG A 145 8.49 -9.49 -3.16
CA ARG A 145 9.42 -10.50 -3.67
C ARG A 145 9.87 -10.21 -5.11
N TRP A 146 8.93 -9.82 -5.98
CA TRP A 146 9.24 -9.47 -7.36
C TRP A 146 10.20 -8.28 -7.45
N TYR A 147 9.85 -7.15 -6.86
CA TYR A 147 10.65 -5.93 -6.99
C TYR A 147 11.99 -5.97 -6.25
N ASN A 148 12.11 -6.80 -5.20
CA ASN A 148 13.34 -6.88 -4.41
C ASN A 148 14.30 -7.99 -4.87
N HIS A 149 13.80 -9.08 -5.47
CA HIS A 149 14.63 -10.26 -5.76
C HIS A 149 14.48 -10.87 -7.16
N LEU A 150 13.32 -10.77 -7.80
CA LEU A 150 13.03 -11.51 -9.05
C LEU A 150 13.07 -10.65 -10.32
N SER A 151 12.82 -9.36 -10.19
CA SER A 151 12.81 -8.45 -11.35
C SER A 151 14.20 -8.43 -12.02
N PRO A 152 14.29 -8.66 -13.34
CA PRO A 152 15.56 -8.66 -14.05
C PRO A 152 16.23 -7.28 -14.06
N ALA A 153 15.48 -6.21 -13.76
CA ALA A 153 16.01 -4.85 -13.61
C ALA A 153 16.74 -4.62 -12.27
N ILE A 154 16.76 -5.61 -11.36
CA ILE A 154 17.50 -5.49 -10.10
C ILE A 154 18.98 -5.68 -10.39
N ASN A 155 19.74 -4.58 -10.30
CA ASN A 155 21.18 -4.66 -10.36
C ASN A 155 21.71 -5.41 -9.11
N LYS A 156 22.44 -6.50 -9.34
CA LYS A 156 23.07 -7.34 -8.31
C LYS A 156 24.58 -7.10 -8.19
N ASP A 157 25.10 -6.11 -8.91
CA ASP A 157 26.51 -5.77 -8.92
C ASP A 157 26.98 -5.27 -7.54
N ALA A 158 28.27 -5.47 -7.27
CA ALA A 158 28.93 -4.95 -6.10
C ALA A 158 28.89 -3.42 -6.11
N TRP A 159 28.83 -2.81 -4.91
CA TRP A 159 28.91 -1.35 -4.78
C TRP A 159 30.16 -0.83 -5.49
N THR A 160 30.00 0.14 -6.40
CA THR A 160 31.12 0.84 -7.03
C THR A 160 31.72 1.82 -6.03
N GLU A 161 33.05 1.90 -6.00
CA GLU A 161 33.88 2.66 -5.05
C GLU A 161 33.74 4.20 -5.17
N GLU A 162 32.89 4.68 -6.09
CA GLU A 162 32.69 6.10 -6.43
C GLU A 162 31.61 6.81 -5.57
N GLU A 163 31.08 6.16 -4.53
CA GLU A 163 30.02 6.69 -3.67
C GLU A 163 30.35 6.64 -2.17
N GLU A 164 31.62 6.87 -1.79
CA GLU A 164 32.03 7.22 -0.43
C GLU A 164 32.16 8.74 -0.21
#